data_AF-D2CXW7-F1
#
_entry.id   AF-D2CXW7-F1
#
_cell.length_a   1.000
_cell.length_b   1.000
_cell.length_c   1.000
_cell.angle_alpha   90.00
_cell.angle_beta   90.00
_cell.angle_gamma   90.00
#
_symmetry.space_group_name_H-M   'P 1'
#
loop_
_entity.id
_entity.type
_entity.pdbx_description
1 polymer ?
#
loop_
_entity_poly.entity_id
_entity_poly.type
_entity_poly.pdbx_seq_one_letter_code
_entity_poly.pdbx_strand_id
1 'polypeptide(L)'
;DTMANILYYPQKPLATTRSMEFLKFRELPAGQNAIVAIACYSGYNQEDSVIMNQSSIDRGIFRSLFFRSYTDCEKRVGINIVEQFEKPNRSDTLRLKHGTYDKLDADGITAPGIRVSGEDIIIGKTSPINADNAELGQRQVQHVKRDASTPLRSTESGIIDQVILTTNQDGLRYVKVRVRTTKIPQIGDKFASRHGQKGTIGVTYRQEDMPFTAEGITPDIIINPHAIPSRMTIAHLIECLLSKVATLKGLEGDATPFTDVTVDSVSELLREQGYQSRGFEIMYHGH
;
A
#
# COMPACT_ATOMS: atom_id res chain seq x y z
N ASP A 1 9.99 0.76 -12.46
CA ASP A 1 8.66 0.22 -12.17
C ASP A 1 7.52 1.10 -12.68
N THR A 2 6.37 0.50 -12.90
CA THR A 2 5.07 1.14 -13.23
C THR A 2 4.28 1.41 -11.96
N MET A 3 4.31 0.51 -10.98
CA MET A 3 3.67 0.67 -9.67
C MET A 3 4.53 0.05 -8.57
N ALA A 4 4.51 0.63 -7.37
CA ALA A 4 5.15 0.01 -6.21
C ALA A 4 4.32 0.26 -4.94
N ASN A 5 4.29 -0.73 -4.05
CA ASN A 5 3.75 -0.59 -2.70
C ASN A 5 4.89 -0.83 -1.71
N ILE A 6 5.15 0.14 -0.83
CA ILE A 6 6.23 0.08 0.15
C ILE A 6 5.64 0.31 1.53
N LEU A 7 5.78 -0.66 2.42
CA LEU A 7 5.35 -0.54 3.82
C LEU A 7 6.23 0.47 4.57
N TYR A 8 5.64 1.30 5.44
CA TYR A 8 6.38 2.35 6.17
C TYR A 8 7.38 1.77 7.17
N TYR A 9 6.95 0.79 7.96
CA TYR A 9 7.77 0.20 9.02
C TYR A 9 7.78 -1.33 8.91
N PRO A 10 8.47 -1.91 7.91
CA PRO A 10 8.66 -3.35 7.83
C PRO A 10 9.36 -3.88 9.09
N GLN A 11 8.88 -5.00 9.64
CA GLN A 11 9.45 -5.64 10.82
C GLN A 11 9.86 -7.08 10.53
N LYS A 12 10.93 -7.51 11.19
CA LYS A 12 11.36 -8.91 11.20
C LYS A 12 10.28 -9.75 11.90
N PRO A 13 9.90 -10.91 11.34
CA PRO A 13 9.00 -11.82 12.04
C PRO A 13 9.69 -12.37 13.29
N LEU A 14 8.95 -12.55 14.38
CA LEU A 14 9.47 -13.11 15.64
C LEU A 14 9.78 -14.61 15.53
N ALA A 15 9.00 -15.33 14.72
CA ALA A 15 9.17 -16.74 14.43
C ALA A 15 9.72 -16.92 13.00
N THR A 16 11.01 -17.23 12.88
CA THR A 16 11.75 -17.34 11.62
C THR A 16 12.06 -18.79 11.28
N THR A 17 12.19 -19.12 9.99
CA THR A 17 12.75 -20.42 9.57
C THR A 17 14.21 -20.23 9.18
N ARG A 18 15.03 -21.27 9.30
CA ARG A 18 16.45 -21.21 8.87
C ARG A 18 16.58 -20.83 7.38
N SER A 19 15.64 -21.26 6.54
CA SER A 19 15.61 -20.89 5.12
C SER A 19 15.45 -19.39 4.89
N MET A 20 14.78 -18.66 5.79
CA MET A 20 14.62 -17.21 5.68
C MET A 20 15.93 -16.45 5.79
N GLU A 21 16.95 -17.04 6.43
CA GLU A 21 18.28 -16.46 6.52
C GLU A 21 18.96 -16.44 5.15
N PHE A 22 18.91 -17.57 4.42
CA PHE A 22 19.47 -17.65 3.06
C PHE A 22 18.73 -16.76 2.06
N LEU A 23 17.41 -16.62 2.22
CA LEU A 23 16.57 -15.75 1.39
C LEU A 23 16.68 -14.26 1.73
N LYS A 24 17.44 -13.90 2.78
CA LYS A 24 17.53 -12.54 3.31
C LYS A 24 16.18 -11.92 3.68
N PHE A 25 15.16 -12.74 3.99
CA PHE A 25 13.83 -12.25 4.33
C PHE A 25 13.83 -11.44 5.63
N ARG A 26 14.75 -11.75 6.54
CA ARG A 26 14.98 -10.97 7.77
C ARG A 26 15.57 -9.58 7.49
N GLU A 27 16.32 -9.43 6.41
CA GLU A 27 16.94 -8.16 6.00
C GLU A 27 15.95 -7.31 5.19
N LEU A 28 15.08 -7.96 4.41
CA LEU A 28 14.02 -7.34 3.60
C LEU A 28 12.64 -7.90 3.96
N PRO A 29 12.08 -7.58 5.15
CA PRO A 29 10.80 -8.10 5.58
C PRO A 29 9.63 -7.44 4.84
N ALA A 30 8.48 -8.12 4.85
CA ALA A 30 7.28 -7.71 4.12
C ALA A 30 6.02 -7.53 4.99
N GLY A 31 6.15 -7.50 6.32
CA GLY A 31 5.02 -7.41 7.25
C GLY A 31 5.35 -6.69 8.55
N GLN A 32 4.40 -6.72 9.49
CA GLN A 32 4.58 -6.21 10.84
C GLN A 32 4.06 -7.24 11.85
N ASN A 33 4.67 -7.28 13.03
CA ASN A 33 4.16 -8.08 14.14
C ASN A 33 2.99 -7.32 14.78
N ALA A 34 1.85 -7.98 14.91
CA ALA A 34 0.65 -7.43 15.53
C ALA A 34 0.26 -8.26 16.74
N ILE A 35 -0.30 -7.62 17.77
CA ILE A 35 -0.90 -8.32 18.89
C ILE A 35 -2.31 -8.76 18.48
N VAL A 36 -2.54 -10.07 18.42
CA VAL A 36 -3.79 -10.66 17.94
C VAL A 36 -4.54 -11.29 19.10
N ALA A 37 -5.80 -10.90 19.30
CA ALA A 37 -6.72 -11.58 20.19
C ALA A 37 -7.69 -12.47 19.40
N ILE A 38 -7.98 -13.65 19.94
CA ILE A 38 -8.95 -14.60 19.37
C ILE A 38 -10.20 -14.55 20.25
N ALA A 39 -11.23 -13.82 19.81
CA ALA A 39 -12.46 -13.63 20.60
C ALA A 39 -13.64 -13.28 19.71
N CYS A 40 -14.85 -13.63 20.15
CA CYS A 40 -16.08 -13.05 19.57
C CYS A 40 -16.30 -11.68 20.20
N TYR A 41 -16.28 -10.61 19.40
CA TYR A 41 -16.45 -9.25 19.90
C TYR A 41 -17.38 -8.46 18.99
N SER A 42 -18.44 -7.86 19.53
CA SER A 42 -19.40 -6.97 18.84
C SER A 42 -20.08 -7.50 17.57
N GLY A 43 -19.79 -8.73 17.11
CA GLY A 43 -20.33 -9.32 15.88
C GLY A 43 -19.60 -8.92 14.59
N TYR A 44 -18.80 -7.86 14.60
CA TYR A 44 -18.12 -7.32 13.41
C TYR A 44 -16.83 -8.06 12.98
N ASN A 45 -16.55 -9.23 13.56
CA ASN A 45 -15.48 -10.12 13.12
C ASN A 45 -15.98 -11.46 12.56
N GLN A 46 -17.25 -11.57 12.18
CA GLN A 46 -17.81 -12.77 11.54
C GLN A 46 -17.42 -12.85 10.05
N GLU A 47 -17.54 -14.03 9.45
CA GLU A 47 -17.37 -14.24 7.98
C GLU A 47 -16.09 -13.63 7.39
N ASP A 48 -14.93 -13.96 7.95
CA ASP A 48 -13.61 -13.45 7.50
C ASP A 48 -13.42 -11.94 7.62
N SER A 49 -14.24 -11.26 8.43
CA SER A 49 -13.93 -9.90 8.88
C SER A 49 -13.04 -9.91 10.13
N VAL A 50 -12.22 -8.86 10.26
CA VAL A 50 -11.38 -8.63 11.44
C VAL A 50 -11.69 -7.26 12.04
N ILE A 51 -11.60 -7.17 13.36
CA ILE A 51 -11.68 -5.89 14.07
C ILE A 51 -10.25 -5.38 14.25
N MET A 52 -10.00 -4.11 13.95
CA MET A 52 -8.67 -3.51 14.08
C MET A 52 -8.70 -2.31 15.03
N ASN A 53 -7.60 -2.12 15.76
CA ASN A 53 -7.43 -0.99 16.66
C ASN A 53 -7.14 0.30 15.89
N GLN A 54 -8.08 1.25 15.92
CA GLN A 54 -7.96 2.56 15.30
C GLN A 54 -6.78 3.35 15.85
N SER A 55 -6.53 3.29 17.16
CA SER A 55 -5.39 3.99 17.76
C SER A 55 -4.05 3.44 17.24
N SER A 56 -3.96 2.14 16.94
CA SER A 56 -2.78 1.56 16.28
C SER A 56 -2.63 2.01 14.82
N ILE A 57 -3.75 2.14 14.07
CA ILE A 57 -3.77 2.72 12.71
C ILE A 57 -3.32 4.19 12.71
N ASP A 58 -3.77 4.96 13.70
CA ASP A 58 -3.43 6.37 13.87
C ASP A 58 -1.93 6.55 14.19
N ARG A 59 -1.35 5.61 14.95
CA ARG A 59 0.09 5.53 15.24
C ARG A 59 0.93 5.03 14.06
N GLY A 60 0.31 4.43 13.04
CA GLY A 60 0.96 4.10 11.77
C GLY A 60 1.15 2.62 11.48
N ILE A 61 0.45 1.72 12.19
CA ILE A 61 0.44 0.30 11.84
C ILE A 61 -0.08 0.13 10.40
N PHE A 62 0.57 -0.73 9.62
CA PHE A 62 0.27 -1.10 8.24
C PHE A 62 0.15 0.04 7.21
N ARG A 63 0.62 1.25 7.51
CA ARG A 63 0.69 2.33 6.51
C ARG A 63 1.66 1.98 5.39
N SER A 64 1.28 2.26 4.15
CA SER A 64 2.12 2.03 2.97
C SER A 64 2.18 3.25 2.06
N LEU A 65 3.27 3.35 1.30
CA LEU A 65 3.43 4.26 0.17
C LEU A 65 3.05 3.51 -1.10
N PHE A 66 2.14 4.08 -1.86
CA PHE A 66 1.83 3.68 -3.22
C PHE A 66 2.52 4.63 -4.20
N PHE A 67 3.29 4.08 -5.12
CA PHE A 67 3.90 4.81 -6.22
C PHE A 67 3.28 4.38 -7.53
N ARG A 68 3.05 5.34 -8.43
CA ARG A 68 2.69 5.08 -9.83
C ARG A 68 3.57 5.94 -10.73
N SER A 69 4.14 5.32 -11.76
CA SER A 69 4.87 6.05 -12.79
C SER A 69 4.02 6.21 -14.04
N TYR A 70 3.99 7.43 -14.57
CA TYR A 70 3.44 7.78 -15.86
C TYR A 70 4.60 8.08 -16.80
N THR A 71 4.51 7.62 -18.04
CA THR A 71 5.56 7.78 -19.03
C THR A 71 4.95 8.28 -20.32
N ASP A 72 5.59 9.25 -20.95
CA ASP A 72 5.21 9.73 -22.26
C ASP A 72 6.47 10.02 -23.09
N CYS A 73 6.33 9.97 -24.40
CA CYS A 73 7.41 10.30 -25.33
C CYS A 73 6.89 11.17 -26.46
N GLU A 74 7.78 12.02 -26.96
CA GLU A 74 7.55 12.70 -28.24
C GLU A 74 7.49 11.66 -29.35
N LYS A 75 6.50 11.78 -30.24
CA LYS A 75 6.36 10.90 -31.41
C LYS A 75 6.64 11.67 -32.69
N ARG A 76 7.24 10.98 -33.65
CA ARG A 76 7.33 11.45 -35.04
C ARG A 76 6.03 11.13 -35.76
N VAL A 77 5.37 12.13 -36.32
CA VAL A 77 4.20 11.95 -37.20
C VAL A 77 4.64 12.23 -38.64
N GLY A 78 4.77 11.18 -39.46
CA GLY A 78 5.18 11.31 -40.87
C GLY A 78 6.67 11.65 -41.06
N ILE A 79 6.96 12.56 -42.02
CA ILE A 79 8.33 12.97 -42.41
C ILE A 79 8.83 14.15 -41.58
N ASN A 80 7.94 15.07 -41.21
CA ASN A 80 8.19 16.17 -40.30
C ASN A 80 6.88 16.41 -39.53
N ILE A 81 6.90 16.13 -38.24
CA ILE A 81 6.66 17.04 -37.11
C ILE A 81 6.68 16.14 -35.87
N VAL A 82 7.33 16.64 -34.83
CA VAL A 82 7.54 15.99 -33.54
C VAL A 82 6.47 16.52 -32.57
N GLU A 83 5.73 15.65 -31.89
CA GLU A 83 4.92 16.07 -30.74
C GLU A 83 5.83 16.76 -29.72
N GLN A 84 5.40 17.85 -29.09
CA GLN A 84 6.24 18.61 -28.17
C GLN A 84 5.65 18.63 -26.77
N PHE A 85 6.53 18.52 -25.77
CA PHE A 85 6.19 18.84 -24.40
C PHE A 85 6.20 20.36 -24.22
N GLU A 86 5.03 20.90 -23.92
CA GLU A 86 4.80 22.31 -23.63
C GLU A 86 3.46 22.46 -22.90
N LYS A 87 3.24 23.62 -22.28
CA LYS A 87 1.96 23.95 -21.67
C LYS A 87 0.94 24.33 -22.75
N PRO A 88 -0.13 23.54 -22.97
CA PRO A 88 -1.10 23.86 -24.01
C PRO A 88 -2.01 25.01 -23.59
N ASN A 89 -2.34 25.89 -24.52
CA ASN A 89 -3.21 27.04 -24.27
C ASN A 89 -4.55 26.89 -25.00
N ARG A 90 -5.61 27.48 -24.42
CA ARG A 90 -6.96 27.47 -25.04
C ARG A 90 -7.02 28.20 -26.39
N SER A 91 -6.11 29.15 -26.62
CA SER A 91 -6.07 29.93 -27.85
C SER A 91 -5.53 29.16 -29.05
N ASP A 92 -4.51 28.32 -28.85
CA ASP A 92 -3.76 27.67 -29.94
C ASP A 92 -4.00 26.15 -30.04
N THR A 93 -4.58 25.55 -29.00
CA THR A 93 -4.72 24.10 -28.87
C THR A 93 -6.19 23.67 -28.98
N LEU A 94 -6.44 22.75 -29.92
CA LEU A 94 -7.73 22.13 -30.17
C LEU A 94 -7.98 20.94 -29.23
N ARG A 95 -9.24 20.77 -28.79
CA ARG A 95 -9.71 19.62 -27.97
C ARG A 95 -8.94 19.42 -26.67
N LEU A 96 -8.74 20.49 -25.91
CA LEU A 96 -8.24 20.38 -24.54
C LEU A 96 -9.09 19.42 -23.71
N LYS A 97 -8.44 18.58 -22.92
CA LYS A 97 -9.12 17.73 -21.95
C LYS A 97 -9.76 18.58 -20.85
N HIS A 98 -10.75 18.01 -20.16
CA HIS A 98 -11.47 18.66 -19.05
C HIS A 98 -10.65 18.79 -17.74
N GLY A 99 -9.32 18.66 -17.82
CA GLY A 99 -8.41 18.70 -16.69
C GLY A 99 -7.81 20.07 -16.39
N THR A 100 -7.08 20.16 -15.27
CA THR A 100 -6.35 21.36 -14.85
C THR A 100 -4.95 21.39 -15.47
N TYR A 101 -4.61 22.45 -16.20
CA TYR A 101 -3.27 22.67 -16.78
C TYR A 101 -2.42 23.67 -15.99
N ASP A 102 -3.00 24.31 -14.98
CA ASP A 102 -2.35 25.40 -14.23
C ASP A 102 -1.08 24.92 -13.50
N LYS A 103 -1.06 23.65 -13.11
CA LYS A 103 0.03 22.99 -12.37
C LYS A 103 1.24 22.63 -13.25
N LEU A 104 1.14 22.79 -14.56
CA LEU A 104 2.24 22.56 -15.49
C LEU A 104 3.16 23.77 -15.56
N ASP A 105 4.45 23.53 -15.60
CA ASP A 105 5.47 24.53 -15.89
C ASP A 105 5.52 24.83 -17.41
N ALA A 106 6.39 25.74 -17.82
CA ALA A 106 6.49 26.18 -19.21
C ALA A 106 6.91 25.06 -20.18
N ASP A 107 7.62 24.05 -19.68
CA ASP A 107 8.02 22.84 -20.41
C ASP A 107 6.88 21.80 -20.53
N GLY A 108 5.70 22.09 -19.98
CA GLY A 108 4.57 21.18 -19.98
C GLY A 108 4.71 20.04 -18.98
N ILE A 109 5.54 20.15 -17.95
CA ILE A 109 5.72 19.09 -16.95
C ILE A 109 5.46 19.63 -15.55
N THR A 110 4.83 18.83 -14.69
CA THR A 110 4.62 19.22 -13.28
C THR A 110 5.90 19.06 -12.46
N ALA A 111 6.30 20.08 -11.70
CA ALA A 111 7.44 19.97 -10.78
C ALA A 111 7.21 18.98 -9.61
N PRO A 112 8.29 18.34 -9.11
CA PRO A 112 8.24 17.57 -7.85
C PRO A 112 7.72 18.41 -6.67
N GLY A 113 6.95 17.77 -5.80
CA GLY A 113 6.33 18.40 -4.62
C GLY A 113 4.92 18.95 -4.84
N ILE A 114 4.47 19.08 -6.09
CA ILE A 114 3.11 19.54 -6.39
C ILE A 114 2.08 18.45 -6.05
N ARG A 115 0.98 18.85 -5.42
CA ARG A 115 -0.18 17.99 -5.18
C ARG A 115 -1.07 17.90 -6.42
N VAL A 116 -1.35 16.69 -6.86
CA VAL A 116 -2.19 16.39 -8.04
C VAL A 116 -3.34 15.45 -7.66
N SER A 117 -4.48 15.61 -8.32
CA SER A 117 -5.71 14.87 -8.02
C SER A 117 -6.62 14.73 -9.23
N GLY A 118 -7.29 13.59 -9.34
CA GLY A 118 -8.37 13.40 -10.30
C GLY A 118 -7.91 13.55 -11.75
N GLU A 119 -8.41 14.57 -12.43
CA GLU A 119 -8.15 14.84 -13.85
C GLU A 119 -7.05 15.88 -14.09
N ASP A 120 -6.26 16.22 -13.06
CA ASP A 120 -5.11 17.11 -13.22
C ASP A 120 -4.14 16.59 -14.28
N ILE A 121 -3.67 17.49 -15.15
CA ILE A 121 -2.71 17.16 -16.19
C ILE A 121 -1.31 17.13 -15.58
N ILE A 122 -0.61 16.01 -15.75
CA ILE A 122 0.75 15.79 -15.22
C ILE A 122 1.82 15.94 -16.30
N ILE A 123 1.46 15.69 -17.56
CA ILE A 123 2.33 15.86 -18.72
C ILE A 123 1.52 16.56 -19.80
N GLY A 124 1.80 17.84 -20.02
CA GLY A 124 1.33 18.64 -21.14
C GLY A 124 2.05 18.24 -22.42
N LYS A 125 1.29 17.83 -23.43
CA LYS A 125 1.83 17.45 -24.73
C LYS A 125 0.92 17.93 -25.83
N THR A 126 1.49 18.50 -26.87
CA THR A 126 0.75 18.95 -28.05
C THR A 126 1.24 18.22 -29.30
N SER A 127 0.29 17.90 -30.17
CA SER A 127 0.57 17.38 -31.49
C SER A 127 0.18 18.43 -32.53
N PRO A 128 1.03 18.73 -33.52
CA PRO A 128 0.66 19.61 -34.63
C PRO A 128 -0.58 19.09 -35.39
N ILE A 129 -1.34 19.99 -36.00
CA ILE A 129 -2.41 19.60 -36.93
C ILE A 129 -1.99 19.97 -38.35
N ASN A 130 -1.97 18.98 -39.25
CA ASN A 130 -1.75 19.23 -40.67
C ASN A 130 -2.85 20.14 -41.24
N ALA A 131 -2.46 21.15 -42.01
CA ALA A 131 -3.38 22.11 -42.61
C ALA A 131 -4.42 21.45 -43.53
N ASP A 132 -4.05 20.34 -44.20
CA ASP A 132 -4.90 19.64 -45.18
C ASP A 132 -6.00 18.78 -44.56
N ASN A 133 -5.92 18.46 -43.26
CA ASN A 133 -6.97 17.73 -42.55
C ASN A 133 -8.02 18.73 -42.04
N ALA A 134 -9.00 19.05 -42.89
CA ALA A 134 -10.17 19.82 -42.53
C ALA A 134 -11.12 19.02 -41.63
N GLU A 135 -10.88 19.01 -40.32
CA GLU A 135 -11.84 18.48 -39.34
C GLU A 135 -13.06 19.41 -39.22
N LEU A 136 -14.07 19.15 -40.06
CA LEU A 136 -15.53 19.33 -39.85
C LEU A 136 -15.96 20.39 -38.80
N GLY A 137 -15.59 21.66 -39.00
CA GLY A 137 -16.28 22.81 -38.42
C GLY A 137 -15.99 23.18 -36.96
N GLN A 138 -15.11 22.48 -36.24
CA GLN A 138 -14.69 22.85 -34.87
C GLN A 138 -13.38 23.65 -34.80
N ARG A 139 -12.71 23.84 -35.94
CA ARG A 139 -11.38 24.48 -36.01
C ARG A 139 -11.52 25.99 -36.26
N GLN A 140 -11.03 26.81 -35.33
CA GLN A 140 -10.71 28.21 -35.59
C GLN A 140 -9.35 28.31 -36.29
N VAL A 141 -9.12 29.35 -37.11
CA VAL A 141 -7.85 29.57 -37.85
C VAL A 141 -6.63 29.58 -36.91
N GLN A 142 -6.84 29.98 -35.65
CA GLN A 142 -5.79 30.09 -34.63
C GLN A 142 -5.39 28.73 -34.01
N HIS A 143 -6.17 27.67 -34.19
CA HIS A 143 -5.86 26.34 -33.65
C HIS A 143 -4.91 25.58 -34.58
N VAL A 144 -3.63 25.56 -34.20
CA VAL A 144 -2.54 24.92 -34.94
C VAL A 144 -2.14 23.58 -34.30
N LYS A 145 -2.47 23.38 -33.02
CA LYS A 145 -2.07 22.22 -32.23
C LYS A 145 -3.30 21.46 -31.72
N ARG A 146 -3.13 20.18 -31.40
CA ARG A 146 -4.10 19.30 -30.76
C ARG A 146 -3.55 18.86 -29.42
N ASP A 147 -4.40 18.81 -28.42
CA ASP A 147 -4.01 18.30 -27.11
C ASP A 147 -3.80 16.79 -27.11
N ALA A 148 -2.61 16.35 -26.69
CA ALA A 148 -2.21 14.96 -26.49
C ALA A 148 -1.69 14.71 -25.07
N SER A 149 -2.03 15.60 -24.12
CA SER A 149 -1.55 15.59 -22.75
C SER A 149 -1.98 14.35 -21.96
N THR A 150 -1.20 13.95 -20.96
CA THR A 150 -1.50 12.81 -20.08
C THR A 150 -2.04 13.30 -18.73
N PRO A 151 -3.31 13.00 -18.38
CA PRO A 151 -3.87 13.27 -17.06
C PRO A 151 -3.47 12.22 -16.03
N LEU A 152 -3.64 12.56 -14.75
CA LEU A 152 -3.72 11.56 -13.68
C LEU A 152 -4.97 10.67 -13.87
N ARG A 153 -4.99 9.50 -13.22
CA ARG A 153 -6.21 8.68 -13.16
C ARG A 153 -7.23 9.35 -12.25
N SER A 154 -8.50 9.38 -12.67
CA SER A 154 -9.59 10.06 -11.96
C SER A 154 -9.81 9.61 -10.51
N THR A 155 -9.53 8.34 -10.20
CA THR A 155 -9.67 7.77 -8.85
C THR A 155 -8.41 7.92 -7.98
N GLU A 156 -7.38 8.59 -8.48
CA GLU A 156 -6.09 8.72 -7.82
C GLU A 156 -5.81 10.17 -7.45
N SER A 157 -5.05 10.35 -6.37
CA SER A 157 -4.51 11.64 -5.95
C SER A 157 -3.21 11.39 -5.21
N GLY A 158 -2.28 12.35 -5.27
CA GLY A 158 -0.96 12.18 -4.69
C GLY A 158 -0.09 13.42 -4.85
N ILE A 159 1.19 13.24 -4.63
CA ILE A 159 2.22 14.26 -4.77
C ILE A 159 3.20 13.80 -5.84
N ILE A 160 3.61 14.69 -6.73
CA ILE A 160 4.68 14.41 -7.68
C ILE A 160 5.97 14.16 -6.87
N ASP A 161 6.51 12.96 -7.01
CA ASP A 161 7.67 12.51 -6.23
C ASP A 161 8.98 12.73 -7.01
N GLN A 162 9.00 12.31 -8.27
CA GLN A 162 10.18 12.40 -9.10
C GLN A 162 9.79 12.58 -10.56
N VAL A 163 10.48 13.49 -11.24
CA VAL A 163 10.37 13.68 -12.69
C VAL A 163 11.71 13.32 -13.31
N ILE A 164 11.69 12.46 -14.32
CA ILE A 164 12.87 12.04 -15.07
C ILE A 164 12.68 12.45 -16.51
N LEU A 165 13.60 13.28 -17.00
CA LEU A 165 13.73 13.68 -18.39
C LEU A 165 14.91 12.91 -18.99
N THR A 166 14.66 12.20 -20.08
CA THR A 166 15.71 11.49 -20.83
C THR A 166 15.37 11.49 -22.31
N THR A 167 16.22 10.87 -23.12
CA THR A 167 15.99 10.66 -24.54
C THR A 167 15.84 9.18 -24.84
N ASN A 168 15.00 8.84 -25.82
CA ASN A 168 14.89 7.47 -26.31
C ASN A 168 16.05 7.15 -27.28
N GLN A 169 16.10 5.91 -27.79
CA GLN A 169 17.10 5.46 -28.75
C GLN A 169 17.08 6.26 -30.08
N ASP A 170 15.95 6.86 -30.43
CA ASP A 170 15.75 7.70 -31.63
C ASP A 170 16.08 9.19 -31.40
N GLY A 171 16.58 9.55 -30.21
CA GLY A 171 16.90 10.92 -29.82
C GLY A 171 15.68 11.79 -29.46
N LEU A 172 14.50 11.20 -29.29
CA LEU A 172 13.26 11.91 -28.94
C LEU A 172 13.15 12.08 -27.41
N ARG A 173 12.55 13.20 -26.96
CA ARG A 173 12.38 13.42 -25.51
C ARG A 173 11.42 12.39 -24.93
N TYR A 174 11.78 11.88 -23.76
CA TYR A 174 11.04 10.91 -22.98
C TYR A 174 10.91 11.43 -21.55
N VAL A 175 9.68 11.45 -21.05
CA VAL A 175 9.36 11.95 -19.72
C VAL A 175 8.79 10.80 -18.89
N LYS A 176 9.26 10.68 -17.67
CA LYS A 176 8.69 9.78 -16.66
C LYS A 176 8.40 10.55 -15.38
N VAL A 177 7.13 10.64 -15.03
CA VAL A 177 6.64 11.29 -13.80
C VAL A 177 6.18 10.22 -12.82
N ARG A 178 6.80 10.17 -11.64
CA ARG A 178 6.38 9.31 -10.54
C ARG A 178 5.52 10.12 -9.57
N VAL A 179 4.32 9.62 -9.28
CA VAL A 179 3.39 10.15 -8.29
C VAL A 179 3.38 9.21 -7.09
N ARG A 180 3.41 9.76 -5.88
CA ARG A 180 3.31 9.00 -4.63
C ARG A 180 2.07 9.36 -3.84
N THR A 181 1.52 8.38 -3.14
CA THR A 181 0.36 8.52 -2.27
C THR A 181 0.54 7.65 -1.04
N THR A 182 0.25 8.19 0.14
CA THR A 182 0.19 7.37 1.36
C THR A 182 -1.17 6.68 1.45
N LYS A 183 -1.15 5.37 1.69
CA LYS A 183 -2.32 4.54 1.96
C LYS A 183 -2.33 4.19 3.44
N ILE A 184 -3.34 4.69 4.13
CA ILE A 184 -3.64 4.36 5.52
C ILE A 184 -4.65 3.20 5.48
N PRO A 185 -4.51 2.16 6.32
CA PRO A 185 -5.50 1.09 6.40
C PRO A 185 -6.93 1.61 6.59
N GLN A 186 -7.86 1.07 5.82
CA GLN A 186 -9.28 1.43 5.82
C GLN A 186 -10.17 0.18 5.90
N ILE A 187 -11.44 0.39 6.26
CA ILE A 187 -12.47 -0.66 6.20
C ILE A 187 -12.52 -1.23 4.78
N GLY A 188 -12.52 -2.57 4.68
CA GLY A 188 -12.45 -3.29 3.40
C GLY A 188 -11.03 -3.64 2.92
N ASP A 189 -9.98 -3.06 3.51
CA ASP A 189 -8.61 -3.48 3.23
C ASP A 189 -8.36 -4.91 3.71
N LYS A 190 -7.59 -5.67 2.93
CA LYS A 190 -7.33 -7.08 3.14
C LYS A 190 -6.02 -7.31 3.88
N PHE A 191 -6.09 -8.15 4.91
CA PHE A 191 -4.96 -8.62 5.69
C PHE A 191 -4.92 -10.14 5.67
N ALA A 192 -3.73 -10.72 5.85
CA ALA A 192 -3.58 -12.16 5.94
C ALA A 192 -2.48 -12.55 6.93
N SER A 193 -2.67 -13.68 7.61
CA SER A 193 -1.61 -14.36 8.34
C SER A 193 -0.75 -15.21 7.38
N ARG A 194 0.38 -15.71 7.88
CA ARG A 194 1.25 -16.65 7.15
C ARG A 194 0.61 -18.03 6.91
N HIS A 195 -0.53 -18.32 7.54
CA HIS A 195 -1.19 -19.63 7.52
C HIS A 195 -2.48 -19.64 6.70
N GLY A 196 -2.58 -18.76 5.70
CA GLY A 196 -3.73 -18.74 4.78
C GLY A 196 -5.02 -18.14 5.35
N GLN A 197 -4.97 -17.54 6.53
CA GLN A 197 -6.09 -16.83 7.13
C GLN A 197 -6.13 -15.41 6.55
N LYS A 198 -7.03 -15.15 5.60
CA LYS A 198 -7.26 -13.81 5.03
C LYS A 198 -8.56 -13.22 5.56
N GLY A 199 -8.59 -11.90 5.70
CA GLY A 199 -9.80 -11.19 6.09
C GLY A 199 -9.75 -9.71 5.75
N THR A 200 -10.90 -9.05 5.78
CA THR A 200 -11.01 -7.59 5.60
C THR A 200 -11.28 -6.90 6.92
N ILE A 201 -10.81 -5.66 7.09
CA ILE A 201 -11.23 -4.84 8.23
C ILE A 201 -12.75 -4.64 8.15
N GLY A 202 -13.48 -5.16 9.12
CA GLY A 202 -14.94 -5.00 9.24
C GLY A 202 -15.31 -3.71 9.95
N VAL A 203 -14.63 -3.42 11.08
CA VAL A 203 -14.78 -2.19 11.86
C VAL A 203 -13.46 -1.86 12.56
N THR A 204 -13.30 -0.60 12.93
CA THR A 204 -12.20 -0.15 13.77
C THR A 204 -12.73 0.45 15.08
N TYR A 205 -12.06 0.14 16.19
CA TYR A 205 -12.37 0.70 17.52
C TYR A 205 -11.14 1.42 18.07
N ARG A 206 -11.35 2.50 18.80
CA ARG A 206 -10.25 3.17 19.51
C ARG A 206 -9.84 2.36 20.74
N GLN A 207 -8.65 2.62 21.27
CA GLN A 207 -8.07 1.85 22.36
C GLN A 207 -8.98 1.79 23.60
N GLU A 208 -9.75 2.85 23.88
CA GLU A 208 -10.72 2.90 24.98
C GLU A 208 -11.88 1.89 24.86
N ASP A 209 -12.28 1.54 23.63
CA ASP A 209 -13.42 0.66 23.36
C ASP A 209 -12.96 -0.81 23.12
N MET A 210 -11.66 -1.06 23.18
CA MET A 210 -11.05 -2.36 22.93
C MET A 210 -10.89 -3.16 24.24
N PRO A 211 -11.03 -4.50 24.21
CA PRO A 211 -10.76 -5.31 25.39
C PRO A 211 -9.27 -5.25 25.75
N PHE A 212 -8.97 -5.30 27.05
CA PHE A 212 -7.60 -5.16 27.56
C PHE A 212 -7.29 -6.18 28.67
N THR A 213 -6.02 -6.54 28.82
CA THR A 213 -5.57 -7.43 29.91
C THR A 213 -5.36 -6.65 31.21
N ALA A 214 -5.22 -7.34 32.35
CA ALA A 214 -4.86 -6.71 33.63
C ALA A 214 -3.53 -5.92 33.57
N GLU A 215 -2.64 -6.29 32.65
CA GLU A 215 -1.35 -5.63 32.40
C GLU A 215 -1.48 -4.39 31.49
N GLY A 216 -2.69 -4.09 31.01
CA GLY A 216 -2.95 -2.97 30.10
C GLY A 216 -2.64 -3.26 28.63
N ILE A 217 -2.47 -4.53 28.25
CA ILE A 217 -2.24 -4.92 26.86
C ILE A 217 -3.57 -4.83 26.10
N THR A 218 -3.59 -4.03 25.04
CA THR A 218 -4.71 -3.93 24.10
C THR A 218 -4.30 -4.55 22.76
N PRO A 219 -5.09 -5.45 22.16
CA PRO A 219 -4.73 -6.06 20.88
C PRO A 219 -4.83 -5.05 19.74
N ASP A 220 -4.05 -5.28 18.68
CA ASP A 220 -4.12 -4.55 17.42
C ASP A 220 -5.22 -5.10 16.52
N ILE A 221 -5.43 -6.42 16.57
CA ILE A 221 -6.40 -7.15 15.73
C ILE A 221 -7.17 -8.14 16.60
N ILE A 222 -8.49 -8.21 16.42
CA ILE A 222 -9.33 -9.28 16.98
C ILE A 222 -9.88 -10.13 15.84
N ILE A 223 -9.53 -11.42 15.86
CA ILE A 223 -10.05 -12.42 14.92
C ILE A 223 -11.09 -13.31 15.60
N ASN A 224 -11.99 -13.85 14.80
CA ASN A 224 -13.05 -14.69 15.32
C ASN A 224 -12.57 -16.14 15.53
N PRO A 225 -12.88 -16.77 16.68
CA PRO A 225 -12.48 -18.13 16.99
C PRO A 225 -13.02 -19.17 15.99
N HIS A 226 -14.16 -18.94 15.36
CA HIS A 226 -14.76 -19.88 14.39
C HIS A 226 -13.89 -20.11 13.13
N ALA A 227 -12.95 -19.21 12.85
CA ALA A 227 -12.02 -19.37 11.74
C ALA A 227 -10.97 -20.47 11.97
N ILE A 228 -10.71 -20.87 13.22
CA ILE A 228 -9.62 -21.80 13.55
C ILE A 228 -10.03 -23.27 13.38
N PRO A 229 -11.15 -23.76 13.97
CA PRO A 229 -11.54 -25.17 13.82
C PRO A 229 -11.85 -25.53 12.37
N SER A 230 -12.47 -24.63 11.62
CA SER A 230 -12.89 -24.86 10.23
C SER A 230 -11.70 -24.95 9.27
N ARG A 231 -10.63 -24.18 9.50
CA ARG A 231 -9.45 -24.15 8.63
C ARG A 231 -8.31 -25.05 9.11
N MET A 232 -8.41 -25.58 10.32
CA MET A 232 -7.41 -26.46 10.93
C MET A 232 -6.00 -25.84 10.94
N THR A 233 -5.91 -24.50 11.08
CA THR A 233 -4.64 -23.75 11.07
C THR A 233 -3.96 -23.76 12.44
N ILE A 234 -3.64 -24.95 12.94
CA ILE A 234 -3.00 -25.14 14.27
C ILE A 234 -1.63 -24.45 14.32
N ALA A 235 -0.89 -24.45 13.20
CA ALA A 235 0.40 -23.78 13.10
C ALA A 235 0.32 -22.26 13.41
N HIS A 236 -0.83 -21.61 13.16
CA HIS A 236 -1.05 -20.22 13.54
C HIS A 236 -1.06 -20.03 15.05
N LEU A 237 -1.70 -20.93 15.79
CA LEU A 237 -1.70 -20.90 17.26
C LEU A 237 -0.32 -21.17 17.84
N ILE A 238 0.42 -22.11 17.24
CA ILE A 238 1.80 -22.42 17.63
C ILE A 238 2.70 -21.21 17.39
N GLU A 239 2.56 -20.52 16.25
CA GLU A 239 3.29 -19.28 15.97
C GLU A 239 3.01 -18.19 17.01
N CYS A 240 1.75 -18.02 17.43
CA CYS A 240 1.39 -17.06 18.49
C CYS A 240 2.09 -17.37 19.82
N LEU A 241 2.08 -18.64 20.26
CA LEU A 241 2.75 -19.06 21.49
C LEU A 241 4.27 -18.87 21.41
N LEU A 242 4.88 -19.35 20.33
CA LEU A 242 6.32 -19.23 20.12
C LEU A 242 6.75 -17.76 20.06
N SER A 243 6.00 -16.92 19.34
CA SER A 243 6.27 -15.48 19.22
C SER A 243 6.12 -14.77 20.57
N LYS A 244 5.18 -15.18 21.42
CA LYS A 244 5.03 -14.64 22.78
C LYS A 244 6.22 -15.02 23.67
N VAL A 245 6.68 -16.26 23.62
CA VAL A 245 7.89 -16.67 24.37
C VAL A 245 9.13 -15.92 23.86
N ALA A 246 9.25 -15.78 22.54
CA ALA A 246 10.34 -15.06 21.89
C ALA A 246 10.44 -13.60 22.37
N THR A 247 9.32 -12.88 22.46
CA THR A 247 9.30 -11.49 22.96
C THR A 247 9.65 -11.39 24.43
N LEU A 248 9.16 -12.31 25.27
CA LEU A 248 9.45 -12.30 26.72
C LEU A 248 10.91 -12.63 27.04
N LYS A 249 11.51 -13.59 26.33
CA LYS A 249 12.92 -13.97 26.55
C LYS A 249 13.91 -13.09 25.78
N GLY A 250 13.45 -12.26 24.85
CA GLY A 250 14.30 -11.44 23.99
C GLY A 250 15.09 -12.26 22.96
N LEU A 251 14.52 -13.37 22.49
CA LEU A 251 15.13 -14.29 21.51
C LEU A 251 14.28 -14.36 20.24
N GLU A 252 14.85 -14.88 19.14
CA GLU A 252 14.07 -15.23 17.94
C GLU A 252 13.59 -16.69 18.05
N GLY A 253 12.35 -16.98 17.62
CA GLY A 253 11.78 -18.33 17.64
C GLY A 253 12.10 -19.12 16.37
N ASP A 254 12.61 -20.35 16.49
CA ASP A 254 12.84 -21.25 15.35
C ASP A 254 11.52 -21.95 14.94
N ALA A 255 10.96 -21.54 13.81
CA ALA A 255 9.76 -22.10 13.19
C ALA A 255 10.08 -23.05 12.03
N THR A 256 11.30 -23.57 11.95
CA THR A 256 11.71 -24.51 10.90
C THR A 256 10.96 -25.84 11.03
N PRO A 257 10.41 -26.39 9.93
CA PRO A 257 9.70 -27.66 9.97
C PRO A 257 10.63 -28.83 10.30
N PHE A 258 10.06 -29.92 10.84
CA PHE A 258 10.77 -31.16 11.20
C PHE A 258 11.92 -30.96 12.20
N THR A 259 11.69 -30.11 13.20
CA THR A 259 12.60 -29.89 14.33
C THR A 259 12.05 -30.52 15.61
N ASP A 260 12.89 -30.58 16.64
CA ASP A 260 12.50 -31.10 17.96
C ASP A 260 11.70 -30.08 18.81
N VAL A 261 11.33 -28.93 18.25
CA VAL A 261 10.54 -27.91 18.95
C VAL A 261 9.10 -28.41 19.09
N THR A 262 8.62 -28.54 20.33
CA THR A 262 7.27 -29.01 20.65
C THR A 262 6.43 -27.91 21.30
N VAL A 263 5.10 -28.05 21.23
CA VAL A 263 4.19 -27.11 21.90
C VAL A 263 4.35 -27.17 23.42
N ASP A 264 4.66 -28.35 23.96
CA ASP A 264 4.83 -28.52 25.41
C ASP A 264 6.09 -27.81 25.91
N SER A 265 7.21 -27.86 25.18
CA SER A 265 8.41 -27.10 25.55
C SER A 265 8.14 -25.59 25.52
N VAL A 266 7.45 -25.08 24.49
CA VAL A 266 7.04 -23.66 24.43
C VAL A 266 6.10 -23.31 25.59
N SER A 267 5.19 -24.22 25.96
CA SER A 267 4.24 -24.02 27.06
C SER A 267 4.93 -23.94 28.43
N GLU A 268 5.96 -24.75 28.65
CA GLU A 268 6.82 -24.69 29.85
C GLU A 268 7.59 -23.37 29.92
N LEU A 269 8.24 -22.96 28.83
CA LEU A 269 8.95 -21.68 28.78
C LEU A 269 8.02 -20.48 29.04
N LEU A 270 6.77 -20.53 28.55
CA LEU A 270 5.79 -19.48 28.82
C LEU A 270 5.38 -19.44 30.31
N ARG A 271 5.26 -20.62 30.94
CA ARG A 271 4.93 -20.74 32.36
C ARG A 271 6.06 -20.22 33.26
N GLU A 272 7.32 -20.46 32.88
CA GLU A 272 8.49 -19.89 33.57
C GLU A 272 8.45 -18.35 33.60
N GLN A 273 7.87 -17.72 32.58
CA GLN A 273 7.71 -16.26 32.51
C GLN A 273 6.48 -15.75 33.28
N GLY A 274 5.79 -16.60 34.04
CA GLY A 274 4.63 -16.20 34.85
C GLY A 274 3.30 -16.11 34.09
N TYR A 275 3.28 -16.43 32.80
CA TYR A 275 2.05 -16.48 32.01
C TYR A 275 1.38 -17.86 32.06
N GLN A 276 0.11 -17.92 31.66
CA GLN A 276 -0.56 -19.20 31.52
C GLN A 276 0.01 -19.99 30.34
N SER A 277 0.34 -21.27 30.58
CA SER A 277 1.12 -22.11 29.66
C SER A 277 0.50 -22.29 28.27
N ARG A 278 -0.82 -22.17 28.16
CA ARG A 278 -1.57 -22.29 26.89
C ARG A 278 -1.85 -20.94 26.21
N GLY A 279 -1.31 -19.84 26.72
CA GLY A 279 -1.43 -18.50 26.13
C GLY A 279 -2.77 -17.80 26.36
N PHE A 280 -3.68 -18.39 27.15
CA PHE A 280 -4.91 -17.72 27.56
C PHE A 280 -4.64 -16.64 28.60
N GLU A 281 -5.27 -15.49 28.45
CA GLU A 281 -5.17 -14.38 29.40
C GLU A 281 -6.55 -13.86 29.77
N ILE A 282 -6.69 -13.39 31.01
CA ILE A 282 -7.90 -12.72 31.45
C ILE A 282 -7.93 -11.35 30.78
N MET A 283 -9.02 -11.08 30.06
CA MET A 283 -9.30 -9.78 29.44
C MET A 283 -10.59 -9.19 29.99
N TYR A 284 -10.64 -7.87 30.08
CA TYR A 284 -11.80 -7.10 30.52
C TYR A 284 -12.44 -6.37 29.35
N HIS A 285 -13.74 -6.15 29.46
CA HIS A 285 -14.50 -5.35 28.51
C HIS A 285 -14.11 -3.87 28.65
N GLY A 286 -14.00 -3.14 27.53
CA GLY A 286 -13.63 -1.71 27.53
C GLY A 286 -14.74 -0.75 27.97
N HIS A 287 -15.95 -1.28 28.18
CA HIS A 287 -17.13 -0.55 28.67
C HIS A 287 -17.73 -1.19 29.91
#